data_AF-A0A448WSE8-F1
#
_entry.id   AF-A0A448WSE8-F1
#
_cell.length_a   1.000
_cell.length_b   1.000
_cell.length_c   1.000
_cell.angle_alpha   90.00
_cell.angle_beta   90.00
_cell.angle_gamma   90.00
#
_symmetry.space_group_name_H-M   'P 1'
#
loop_
_entity.id
_entity.type
_entity.pdbx_description
1 polymer ?
#
loop_
_entity_poly.entity_id
_entity_poly.type
_entity_poly.pdbx_seq_one_letter_code
_entity_poly.pdbx_strand_id
1 'polypeptide(L)'
;MYTYISGEKAVSALLEILEREEDILEAERIRKESPTRLINLTVRITYCTYNGSIYEQIFGLPMRSPFSALFANVYIDKLEREFEKSPAQPRVLMQYLDHYFALWSHGKEN
;
A
#
# COMPACT_ATOMS: atom_id res chain seq x y z
N MET A 1 -8.71 7.18 3.22
CA MET A 1 -7.60 6.21 3.09
C MET A 1 -6.19 6.81 2.92
N TYR A 2 -5.87 7.36 1.74
CA TYR A 2 -4.48 7.53 1.28
C TYR A 2 -3.59 8.39 2.17
N THR A 3 -4.15 9.47 2.70
CA THR A 3 -3.43 10.44 3.54
C THR A 3 -2.97 9.89 4.89
N TYR A 4 -3.45 8.71 5.31
CA TYR A 4 -3.04 8.06 6.55
C TYR A 4 -2.02 6.93 6.34
N ILE A 5 -1.76 6.55 5.08
CA ILE A 5 -0.78 5.52 4.76
C ILE A 5 0.60 6.16 4.72
N SER A 6 1.51 5.70 5.59
CA SER A 6 2.91 6.15 5.55
C SER A 6 3.53 5.78 4.21
N GLY A 7 4.04 6.80 3.50
CA GLY A 7 4.73 6.61 2.22
C GLY A 7 5.91 5.64 2.34
N GLU A 8 6.69 5.73 3.41
CA GLU A 8 7.83 4.83 3.66
C GLU A 8 7.39 3.37 3.81
N LYS A 9 6.31 3.13 4.57
CA LYS A 9 5.78 1.77 4.73
C LYS A 9 5.22 1.20 3.44
N ALA A 10 4.58 2.04 2.61
CA ALA A 10 4.06 1.63 1.32
C ALA A 10 5.20 1.33 0.31
N VAL A 11 6.26 2.13 0.31
CA VAL A 11 7.48 1.85 -0.48
C VAL A 11 8.10 0.53 -0.05
N SER A 12 8.30 0.33 1.25
CA SER A 12 8.86 -0.93 1.78
C SER A 12 8.03 -2.14 1.36
N ALA A 13 6.70 -2.07 1.46
CA ALA A 13 5.82 -3.16 1.03
C ALA A 13 5.92 -3.45 -0.47
N LEU A 14 6.07 -2.43 -1.32
CA LEU A 14 6.22 -2.62 -2.75
C LEU A 14 7.62 -3.16 -3.13
N LEU A 15 8.67 -2.75 -2.41
CA LEU A 15 10.02 -3.29 -2.60
C LEU A 15 10.09 -4.77 -2.23
N GLU A 16 9.41 -5.19 -1.15
CA GLU A 16 9.29 -6.61 -0.79
C GLU A 16 8.62 -7.44 -1.90
N ILE A 17 7.64 -6.88 -2.61
CA ILE A 17 7.05 -7.55 -3.79
C ILE A 17 8.07 -7.64 -4.92
N LEU A 18 8.81 -6.57 -5.23
CA LEU A 18 9.85 -6.62 -6.27
C LEU A 18 10.96 -7.62 -5.95
N GLU A 19 11.27 -7.85 -4.69
CA GLU A 19 12.20 -8.89 -4.27
C GLU A 19 11.64 -10.29 -4.47
N ARG A 20 10.34 -10.48 -4.20
CA ARG A 20 9.67 -11.77 -4.39
C ARG A 20 9.51 -12.15 -5.86
N GLU A 21 9.21 -11.16 -6.71
CA GLU A 21 8.93 -11.34 -8.15
C GLU A 21 10.18 -11.05 -9.02
N GLU A 22 11.38 -11.33 -8.51
CA GLU A 22 12.64 -11.05 -9.21
C GLU A 22 12.78 -11.87 -10.50
N ASP A 23 12.17 -13.05 -10.56
CA ASP A 23 12.09 -13.90 -11.74
C ASP A 23 11.34 -13.23 -12.90
N ILE A 24 10.27 -12.48 -12.61
CA ILE A 24 9.54 -11.70 -13.63
C ILE A 24 10.44 -10.57 -14.16
N LEU A 25 11.19 -9.90 -13.29
CA LEU A 25 12.11 -8.84 -13.71
C LEU A 25 13.18 -9.38 -14.66
N GLU A 26 13.73 -10.56 -14.35
CA GLU A 26 14.72 -11.23 -15.21
C GLU A 26 14.12 -11.66 -16.55
N ALA A 27 12.91 -12.23 -16.55
CA ALA A 27 12.20 -12.64 -17.77
C ALA A 27 11.95 -11.45 -18.71
N GLU A 28 11.57 -10.29 -18.16
CA GLU A 28 11.33 -9.05 -18.89
C GLU A 28 12.61 -8.23 -19.15
N ARG A 29 13.79 -8.73 -18.71
CA ARG A 29 15.09 -8.07 -18.83
C ARG A 29 15.13 -6.67 -18.18
N ILE A 30 14.36 -6.49 -17.11
CA ILE A 30 14.28 -5.25 -16.36
C ILE A 30 15.28 -5.30 -15.20
N ARG A 31 16.24 -4.37 -15.21
CA ARG A 31 17.17 -4.18 -14.10
C ARG A 31 16.43 -3.69 -12.86
N LYS A 32 16.45 -4.45 -11.77
CA LYS A 32 15.77 -4.19 -10.49
C LYS A 32 16.02 -2.80 -9.91
N GLU A 33 17.18 -2.20 -10.17
CA GLU A 33 17.52 -0.85 -9.72
C GLU A 33 16.59 0.21 -10.34
N SER A 34 16.09 -0.03 -11.56
CA SER A 34 15.24 0.91 -12.29
C SER A 34 13.87 1.09 -11.63
N PRO A 35 13.04 0.04 -11.41
CA PRO A 35 11.77 0.18 -10.71
C PRO A 35 11.98 0.59 -9.26
N THR A 36 13.02 0.09 -8.57
CA THR A 36 13.35 0.49 -7.20
C THR A 36 13.57 2.00 -7.08
N ARG A 37 14.33 2.59 -8.01
CA ARG A 37 14.58 4.03 -8.02
C ARG A 37 13.31 4.81 -8.34
N LEU A 38 12.49 4.32 -9.26
CA LEU A 38 11.24 4.96 -9.66
C LEU A 38 10.23 4.99 -8.51
N ILE A 39 10.06 3.87 -7.80
CA ILE A 39 9.21 3.77 -6.60
C ILE A 39 9.64 4.80 -5.55
N ASN A 40 10.94 4.87 -5.24
CA ASN A 40 11.46 5.82 -4.26
C ASN A 40 11.19 7.28 -4.65
N LEU A 41 11.29 7.62 -5.94
CA LEU A 41 11.00 8.97 -6.44
C LEU A 41 9.51 9.33 -6.32
N THR A 42 8.61 8.40 -6.64
CA THR A 42 7.16 8.67 -6.65
C THR A 42 6.58 9.02 -5.28
N VAL A 43 7.19 8.58 -4.20
CA VAL A 43 6.72 8.88 -2.83
C VAL A 43 7.46 10.06 -2.21
N ARG A 44 8.76 10.23 -2.49
CA ARG A 44 9.57 11.33 -1.93
C ARG A 44 9.27 12.69 -2.57
N ILE A 45 8.84 12.73 -3.83
CA ILE A 45 8.69 13.98 -4.59
C ILE A 45 7.21 14.29 -4.75
N THR A 46 6.54 14.57 -3.63
CA THR A 46 5.11 14.90 -3.63
C THR A 46 4.93 16.38 -3.32
N TYR A 47 4.71 17.19 -4.35
CA TYR A 47 4.42 18.62 -4.21
C TYR A 47 3.00 18.94 -4.66
N CYS A 48 2.36 19.88 -3.98
CA CYS A 48 1.06 20.43 -4.38
C CYS A 48 1.12 21.96 -4.43
N THR A 49 0.28 22.55 -5.28
CA THR A 49 0.13 24.00 -5.37
C THR A 49 -1.19 24.43 -4.75
N TYR A 50 -1.13 25.44 -3.88
CA TYR A 50 -2.30 26.05 -3.29
C TYR A 50 -2.07 27.55 -3.12
N ASN A 51 -3.02 28.37 -3.59
CA ASN A 51 -2.94 29.83 -3.51
C ASN A 51 -1.60 30.42 -4.02
N GLY A 52 -1.09 29.91 -5.15
CA GLY A 52 0.17 30.36 -5.76
C GLY A 52 1.44 29.93 -5.02
N SER A 53 1.33 29.17 -3.94
CA SER A 53 2.46 28.62 -3.18
C SER A 53 2.62 27.12 -3.44
N ILE A 54 3.86 26.64 -3.39
CA ILE A 54 4.23 25.22 -3.53
C ILE A 54 4.45 24.65 -2.13
N TYR A 55 3.84 23.52 -1.85
CA TYR A 55 3.95 22.80 -0.58
C TYR A 55 4.42 21.38 -0.84
N GLU A 56 5.24 20.88 0.09
CA GLU A 56 5.64 19.47 0.12
C GLU A 56 4.67 18.68 1.00
N GLN A 57 4.19 17.55 0.51
CA GLN A 57 3.43 16.61 1.32
C GLN A 57 4.38 15.74 2.12
N ILE A 58 4.53 16.06 3.41
CA ILE A 58 5.45 15.37 4.33
C ILE A 58 4.87 14.07 4.93
N PHE A 59 3.57 13.82 4.78
CA PHE A 59 2.90 12.65 5.34
C PHE A 59 1.75 12.16 4.46
N GLY A 60 1.51 10.85 4.48
CA GLY A 60 0.45 10.23 3.69
C GLY A 60 0.83 10.03 2.23
N LEU A 61 -0.02 9.29 1.50
CA LEU A 61 0.05 9.19 0.05
C LEU A 61 -0.79 10.33 -0.60
N PRO A 62 -0.31 10.94 -1.70
CA PRO A 62 -1.06 11.96 -2.43
C PRO A 62 -2.32 11.41 -3.10
N MET A 63 -3.50 11.81 -2.64
CA MET A 63 -4.80 11.31 -3.16
C MET A 63 -4.97 11.37 -4.69
N ARG A 64 -4.32 12.31 -5.39
CA ARG A 64 -4.43 12.48 -6.84
C ARG A 64 -3.28 11.84 -7.62
N SER A 65 -2.34 11.17 -6.97
CA SER A 65 -1.28 10.46 -7.67
C SER A 65 -1.84 9.17 -8.28
N PRO A 66 -1.51 8.87 -9.55
CA PRO A 66 -1.92 7.61 -10.19
C PRO A 66 -1.34 6.38 -9.47
N PHE A 67 -0.25 6.55 -8.73
CA PHE A 67 0.39 5.46 -8.00
C PHE A 67 -0.17 5.25 -6.59
N SER A 68 -0.91 6.20 -6.02
CA SER A 68 -1.40 6.09 -4.64
C SER A 68 -2.38 4.94 -4.44
N ALA A 69 -3.17 4.59 -5.46
CA ALA A 69 -4.01 3.40 -5.45
C ALA A 69 -3.19 2.12 -5.33
N LEU A 70 -2.13 1.98 -6.13
CA LEU A 70 -1.22 0.82 -6.08
C LEU A 70 -0.54 0.71 -4.72
N PHE A 71 0.05 1.81 -4.23
CA PHE A 71 0.71 1.85 -2.93
C PHE A 71 -0.24 1.51 -1.78
N ALA A 72 -1.48 2.00 -1.82
CA ALA A 72 -2.47 1.66 -0.81
C ALA A 72 -2.81 0.17 -0.86
N ASN A 73 -3.14 -0.38 -2.02
CA ASN A 73 -3.51 -1.79 -2.15
C ASN A 73 -2.40 -2.72 -1.64
N VAL A 74 -1.14 -2.45 -2.01
CA VAL A 74 0.00 -3.24 -1.56
C VAL A 74 0.23 -3.11 -0.05
N TYR A 75 0.10 -1.90 0.50
CA TYR A 75 0.23 -1.70 1.94
C TYR A 75 -0.87 -2.43 2.72
N ILE A 76 -2.10 -2.40 2.20
CA ILE A 76 -3.23 -3.08 2.85
C ILE A 76 -3.13 -4.60 2.71
N ASP A 77 -2.74 -5.15 1.55
CA ASP A 77 -2.47 -6.59 1.38
C ASP A 77 -1.45 -7.08 2.42
N LYS A 78 -0.40 -6.30 2.68
CA LYS A 78 0.58 -6.61 3.74
C LYS A 78 -0.06 -6.67 5.13
N LEU A 79 -0.98 -5.74 5.46
CA LEU A 79 -1.70 -5.76 6.74
C LEU A 79 -2.68 -6.94 6.83
N GLU A 80 -3.34 -7.29 5.73
CA GLU A 80 -4.27 -8.42 5.66
C GLU A 80 -3.54 -9.74 5.90
N ARG A 81 -2.35 -9.94 5.33
CA ARG A 81 -1.52 -11.11 5.60
C ARG A 81 -1.11 -11.24 7.07
N GLU A 82 -0.94 -10.13 7.78
CA GLU A 82 -0.72 -10.15 9.23
C GLU A 82 -2.02 -10.49 9.99
N PHE A 83 -3.16 -9.98 9.53
CA PHE A 83 -4.48 -10.29 10.09
C PHE A 83 -4.85 -11.78 9.92
N GLU A 84 -4.49 -12.40 8.79
CA GLU A 84 -4.69 -13.83 8.52
C GLU A 84 -4.00 -14.74 9.55
N LYS A 85 -2.95 -14.26 10.23
CA LYS A 85 -2.27 -15.01 11.30
C LYS A 85 -3.06 -15.04 12.61
N SER A 86 -4.14 -14.26 12.73
CA SER A 86 -5.00 -14.27 13.92
C SER A 86 -5.67 -15.64 14.10
N PRO A 87 -5.72 -16.19 15.33
CA PRO A 87 -6.33 -17.48 15.61
C PRO A 87 -7.85 -17.48 15.39
N ALA A 88 -8.46 -16.29 15.45
CA ALA A 88 -9.87 -16.12 15.21
C ALA A 88 -10.03 -15.33 13.90
N GLN A 89 -10.85 -15.86 13.00
CA GLN A 89 -11.13 -15.27 11.69
C GLN A 89 -12.63 -15.00 11.55
N PRO A 90 -13.02 -13.92 10.86
CA PRO A 90 -14.40 -13.72 10.48
C PRO A 90 -14.87 -14.82 9.51
N ARG A 91 -16.16 -15.14 9.55
CA ARG A 91 -16.80 -16.06 8.60
C ARG A 91 -16.90 -15.45 7.20
N VAL A 92 -17.07 -14.13 7.13
CA VAL A 92 -17.07 -13.37 5.87
C VAL A 92 -16.19 -12.15 6.09
N LEU A 93 -15.25 -11.91 5.18
CA LEU A 93 -14.46 -10.69 5.09
C LEU A 93 -14.54 -10.19 3.66
N MET A 94 -15.01 -8.98 3.46
CA MET A 94 -15.03 -8.30 2.16
C MET A 94 -14.34 -6.95 2.32
N GLN A 95 -13.53 -6.60 1.33
CA GLN A 95 -12.79 -5.35 1.30
C GLN A 95 -13.21 -4.54 0.07
N TYR A 96 -13.43 -3.24 0.27
CA TYR A 96 -13.58 -2.27 -0.81
C TYR A 96 -12.84 -0.97 -0.47
N LEU A 97 -11.69 -0.76 -1.12
CA LEU A 97 -10.78 0.35 -0.81
C LEU A 97 -10.42 0.37 0.68
N ASP A 98 -10.82 1.40 1.44
CA ASP A 98 -10.61 1.50 2.89
C ASP A 98 -11.65 0.82 3.76
N HIS A 99 -12.67 0.23 3.16
CA HIS A 99 -13.78 -0.33 3.92
C HIS A 99 -13.65 -1.84 4.03
N TYR A 100 -13.84 -2.31 5.26
CA TYR A 100 -13.99 -3.72 5.57
C TYR A 100 -15.42 -4.00 6.01
N PHE A 101 -16.00 -5.03 5.42
CA PHE A 101 -17.20 -5.67 5.90
C PHE A 101 -16.82 -7.04 6.46
N ALA A 102 -17.08 -7.27 7.76
CA ALA A 102 -16.73 -8.51 8.44
C ALA A 102 -17.93 -9.09 9.19
N LEU A 103 -18.20 -10.39 9.01
CA LEU A 103 -19.17 -11.15 9.79
C LEU A 103 -18.45 -12.15 10.68
N TRP A 104 -18.55 -11.99 12.00
CA TRP A 104 -17.94 -12.89 12.97
C TRP A 104 -18.95 -13.92 13.48
N SER A 105 -18.56 -15.20 13.48
CA SER A 105 -19.39 -16.28 14.00
C SER A 105 -19.09 -16.64 15.46
N HIS A 106 -17.96 -16.16 16.00
CA HIS A 106 -17.45 -16.49 17.34
C HIS A 106 -17.85 -15.45 18.41
N GLY A 107 -19.12 -15.04 18.45
CA GLY A 107 -19.62 -14.19 19.54
C GLY A 107 -19.68 -14.94 20.87
N LYS A 108 -19.72 -14.23 22.00
CA LYS A 108 -20.01 -14.86 23.31
C LYS A 108 -21.32 -15.63 23.21
N GLU A 109 -21.28 -16.93 23.50
CA GLU A 109 -22.48 -17.66 23.92
C GLU A 109 -22.97 -16.98 25.21
N ASN A 110 -24.21 -16.49 25.19
CA ASN A 110 -24.90 -15.99 26.38
C ASN A 110 -25.39 -17.16 27.23
#